data_AF-A0A377UTS0-F1
#
_entry.id   AF-A0A377UTS0-F1
#
_cell.length_a   1.000
_cell.length_b   1.000
_cell.length_c   1.000
_cell.angle_alpha   90.00
_cell.angle_beta   90.00
_cell.angle_gamma   90.00
#
_symmetry.space_group_name_H-M   'P 1'
#
loop_
_entity.id
_entity.type
_entity.pdbx_description
1 polymer ?
#
loop_
_entity_poly.entity_id
_entity_poly.type
_entity_poly.pdbx_seq_one_letter_code
_entity_poly.pdbx_strand_id
1 'polypeptide(L)'
;MTIDYRVRGFTRDINGMKHFIDHEINSIQNFMSDDMKSLYDMVDVNVYQENIFHTKMLLKEFDLKHYMFHTRPEELTAEERKVITDLLWKEMREIYYGRNIPAV
;
A
#
# COMPACT_ATOMS: atom_id res chain seq x y z
N MET A 1 -2.49 -2.01 -2.33
CA MET A 1 -1.22 -2.21 -3.05
C MET A 1 -0.07 -2.00 -2.08
N THR A 2 1.03 -2.72 -2.24
CA THR A 2 2.25 -2.54 -1.44
C THR A 2 3.44 -2.36 -2.35
N ILE A 3 4.34 -1.45 -2.00
CA ILE A 3 5.58 -1.19 -2.72
C ILE A 3 6.73 -1.30 -1.74
N ASP A 4 7.74 -2.09 -2.13
CA ASP A 4 8.91 -2.39 -1.33
C ASP A 4 10.17 -1.94 -2.05
N TYR A 5 11.04 -1.23 -1.34
CA TYR A 5 12.38 -0.91 -1.79
C TYR A 5 13.39 -1.41 -0.74
N ARG A 6 14.30 -2.29 -1.17
CA ARG A 6 15.35 -2.83 -0.31
C ARG A 6 16.71 -2.59 -0.91
N VAL A 7 17.58 -1.96 -0.15
CA VAL A 7 18.99 -1.79 -0.52
C VAL A 7 19.73 -3.08 -0.21
N ARG A 8 20.33 -3.69 -1.23
CA ARG A 8 21.03 -4.98 -1.12
C ARG A 8 22.55 -4.87 -1.18
N GLY A 9 23.07 -3.76 -1.71
CA GLY A 9 24.50 -3.54 -1.94
C GLY A 9 25.04 -2.39 -1.10
N PHE A 10 26.36 -2.22 -1.17
CA PHE A 10 27.06 -1.08 -0.61
C PHE A 10 28.33 -0.80 -1.42
N THR A 11 28.81 0.43 -1.38
CA THR A 11 30.16 0.79 -1.80
C THR A 11 31.06 0.95 -0.58
N ARG A 12 32.38 0.99 -0.78
CA ARG A 12 33.34 1.32 0.27
C ARG A 12 34.09 2.59 -0.09
N ASP A 13 34.33 3.45 0.89
CA ASP A 13 35.20 4.61 0.72
C ASP A 13 36.69 4.24 0.87
N ILE A 14 37.56 5.24 0.72
CA ILE A 14 39.02 5.10 0.84
C ILE A 14 39.47 4.65 2.25
N ASN A 15 38.64 4.85 3.27
CA ASN A 15 38.90 4.43 4.65
C ASN A 15 38.30 3.03 4.93
N GLY A 16 37.67 2.40 3.94
CA GLY A 16 37.06 1.07 4.03
C GLY A 16 35.66 1.04 4.63
N MET A 17 35.07 2.20 4.96
CA MET A 17 33.73 2.31 5.53
C MET A 17 32.68 2.04 4.45
N LYS A 18 31.64 1.29 4.81
CA LYS A 18 30.57 0.87 3.90
C LYS A 18 29.48 1.94 3.83
N HIS A 19 29.11 2.31 2.61
CA HIS A 19 28.02 3.24 2.32
C HIS A 19 26.92 2.48 1.59
N PHE A 20 25.75 2.38 2.19
CA PHE A 20 24.61 1.62 1.65
C PHE A 20 23.70 2.50 0.78
N ILE A 21 23.57 3.78 1.14
CA ILE A 21 22.72 4.74 0.44
C ILE A 21 23.50 6.05 0.32
N ASP A 22 23.43 6.67 -0.85
CA ASP A 22 24.07 7.95 -1.19
C ASP A 22 23.16 9.16 -0.96
N HIS A 23 21.89 8.92 -0.63
CA HIS A 23 20.88 9.92 -0.29
C HIS A 23 19.95 9.41 0.80
N GLU A 24 19.26 10.31 1.49
CA GLU A 24 18.28 9.91 2.50
C GLU A 24 16.97 9.46 1.82
N ILE A 25 16.55 8.22 2.09
CA ILE A 25 15.23 7.71 1.68
C ILE A 25 14.35 7.71 2.92
N ASN A 26 13.49 8.71 3.06
CA ASN A 26 12.53 8.77 4.15
C ASN A 26 11.19 8.11 3.80
N SER A 27 10.84 8.08 2.52
CA SER A 27 9.57 7.55 2.02
C SER A 27 9.67 7.21 0.53
N ILE A 28 9.11 6.08 0.11
CA ILE A 28 8.95 5.76 -1.32
C ILE A 28 7.98 6.75 -1.97
N GLN A 29 7.04 7.31 -1.21
CA GLN A 29 6.05 8.27 -1.69
C GLN A 29 6.71 9.51 -2.32
N ASN A 30 7.91 9.90 -1.87
CA ASN A 30 8.65 11.03 -2.44
C ASN A 30 8.99 10.85 -3.93
N PHE A 31 9.01 9.61 -4.41
CA PHE A 31 9.30 9.26 -5.80
C PHE A 31 8.02 8.99 -6.62
N MET A 32 6.85 9.20 -6.03
CA MET A 32 5.56 9.08 -6.70
C MET A 32 5.07 10.46 -7.17
N SER A 33 4.36 10.48 -8.30
CA SER A 33 3.72 11.67 -8.83
C SER A 33 2.52 12.08 -7.98
N ASP A 34 2.19 13.38 -7.95
CA ASP A 34 1.15 13.91 -7.04
C ASP A 34 -0.26 13.44 -7.41
N ASP A 35 -0.51 13.15 -8.68
CA ASP A 35 -1.74 12.49 -9.14
C ASP A 35 -1.91 11.11 -8.49
N MET A 36 -0.86 10.29 -8.46
CA MET A 36 -0.88 9.00 -7.78
C MET A 36 -1.10 9.17 -6.27
N LYS A 37 -0.40 10.10 -5.62
CA LYS A 37 -0.60 10.36 -4.19
C LYS A 37 -2.03 10.79 -3.87
N SER A 38 -2.69 11.49 -4.80
CA SER A 38 -4.06 11.96 -4.61
C SER A 38 -5.08 10.81 -4.56
N LEU A 39 -4.84 9.73 -5.32
CA LEU A 39 -5.74 8.58 -5.45
C LEU A 39 -5.70 7.60 -4.26
N TYR A 40 -4.58 7.57 -3.53
CA TYR A 40 -4.35 6.58 -2.47
C TYR A 40 -4.15 7.22 -1.09
N ASP A 41 -4.69 6.56 -0.07
CA ASP A 41 -4.20 6.68 1.29
C ASP A 41 -2.93 5.84 1.42
N MET A 42 -1.84 6.44 1.88
CA MET A 42 -0.53 5.80 1.93
C MET A 42 0.07 5.84 3.33
N VAL A 43 0.74 4.75 3.72
CA VAL A 43 1.44 4.62 5.01
C VAL A 43 2.79 3.95 4.79
N ASP A 44 3.83 4.53 5.38
CA ASP A 44 5.18 3.98 5.35
C ASP A 44 5.45 3.08 6.57
N VAL A 45 6.15 1.97 6.34
CA VAL A 45 6.57 0.99 7.36
C VAL A 45 8.04 0.65 7.14
N ASN A 46 8.91 1.63 7.31
CA ASN A 46 10.35 1.48 7.06
C ASN A 46 11.05 0.76 8.21
N VAL A 47 12.03 -0.09 7.86
CA VAL A 47 12.98 -0.72 8.79
C VAL A 47 14.39 -0.27 8.40
N TYR A 48 14.80 0.89 8.93
CA TYR A 48 16.03 1.57 8.54
C TYR A 48 17.29 0.73 8.80
N GLN A 49 17.33 -0.01 9.90
CA GLN A 49 18.48 -0.87 10.25
C GLN A 49 18.74 -1.96 9.19
N GLU A 50 17.69 -2.38 8.48
CA GLU A 50 17.75 -3.41 7.44
C GLU A 50 17.78 -2.81 6.02
N ASN A 51 17.79 -1.48 5.90
CA ASN A 51 17.62 -0.73 4.65
C ASN A 51 16.40 -1.21 3.84
N ILE A 52 15.28 -1.45 4.54
CA ILE A 52 13.99 -1.81 3.95
C ILE A 52 13.05 -0.63 4.09
N PHE A 53 12.48 -0.22 2.97
CA PHE A 53 11.48 0.83 2.87
C PHE A 53 10.22 0.22 2.27
N HIS A 54 9.07 0.52 2.87
CA HIS A 54 7.82 -0.10 2.49
C HIS A 54 6.71 0.93 2.55
N THR A 55 5.93 1.05 1.49
CA THR A 55 4.74 1.90 1.43
C THR A 55 3.53 1.05 1.11
N LYS A 56 2.54 1.10 1.99
CA LYS A 56 1.21 0.53 1.77
C LYS A 56 0.31 1.59 1.18
N MET A 57 -0.57 1.19 0.28
CA MET A 57 -1.50 2.09 -0.41
C MET A 57 -2.90 1.48 -0.49
N LEU A 58 -3.90 2.28 -0.18
CA LEU A 58 -5.33 1.95 -0.27
C LEU A 58 -6.03 2.99 -1.12
N LEU A 59 -6.85 2.59 -2.10
CA LEU A 59 -7.62 3.55 -2.90
C LEU A 59 -8.58 4.31 -2.00
N LYS A 60 -8.62 5.64 -2.14
CA LYS A 60 -9.58 6.48 -1.42
C LYS A 60 -11.01 6.28 -1.91
N GLU A 61 -11.16 6.20 -3.23
CA GLU A 61 -12.46 5.98 -3.87
C GLU A 61 -12.66 4.50 -4.15
N PHE A 62 -13.69 3.94 -3.52
CA PHE A 62 -14.12 2.56 -3.75
C PHE A 62 -15.22 2.53 -4.81
N ASP A 63 -14.99 1.74 -5.85
CA ASP A 63 -16.00 1.41 -6.86
C ASP A 63 -16.12 -0.10 -6.98
N LEU A 64 -17.26 -0.63 -6.52
CA LEU A 64 -17.59 -2.05 -6.55
C LEU A 64 -17.44 -2.65 -7.96
N LYS A 65 -17.68 -1.86 -9.01
CA LYS A 65 -17.58 -2.32 -10.40
C LYS A 65 -16.19 -2.87 -10.73
N HIS A 66 -15.12 -2.32 -10.15
CA HIS A 66 -13.75 -2.77 -10.39
C HIS A 66 -13.41 -4.10 -9.70
N TYR A 67 -14.27 -4.58 -8.80
CA TYR A 67 -14.04 -5.79 -8.02
C TYR A 67 -14.96 -6.94 -8.42
N MET A 68 -15.87 -6.72 -9.36
CA MET A 68 -16.77 -7.74 -9.88
C MET A 68 -16.26 -8.32 -11.20
N PHE A 69 -16.31 -9.64 -11.33
CA PHE A 69 -15.82 -10.34 -12.53
C PHE A 69 -16.95 -10.74 -13.49
N HIS A 70 -18.01 -11.38 -12.97
CA HIS A 70 -19.05 -12.03 -13.78
C HIS A 70 -20.45 -11.44 -13.60
N THR A 71 -20.60 -10.45 -12.73
CA THR A 71 -21.88 -9.84 -12.38
C THR A 71 -21.68 -8.34 -12.33
N ARG A 72 -22.65 -7.58 -12.79
CA ARG A 72 -22.57 -6.13 -12.69
C ARG A 72 -23.23 -5.65 -11.39
N PRO A 73 -22.75 -4.56 -10.75
CA PRO A 73 -23.37 -4.03 -9.55
C PRO A 73 -24.88 -3.74 -9.69
N GLU A 74 -25.35 -3.48 -10.91
CA GLU A 74 -26.76 -3.21 -11.22
C GLU A 74 -27.63 -4.47 -11.26
N GLU A 75 -27.03 -5.66 -11.35
CA GLU A 75 -27.72 -6.95 -11.35
C GLU A 75 -27.95 -7.49 -9.92
N LEU A 76 -27.35 -6.83 -8.93
CA LEU A 76 -27.48 -7.16 -7.51
C LEU A 76 -28.61 -6.38 -6.86
N THR A 77 -29.26 -6.99 -5.88
CA THR A 77 -30.15 -6.25 -4.98
C THR A 77 -29.35 -5.24 -4.15
N ALA A 78 -30.03 -4.20 -3.64
CA ALA A 78 -29.38 -3.21 -2.78
C ALA A 78 -28.77 -3.83 -1.51
N GLU A 79 -29.38 -4.90 -0.99
CA GLU A 79 -28.89 -5.63 0.18
C GLU A 79 -27.63 -6.42 -0.13
N GLU A 80 -27.62 -7.21 -1.21
CA GLU A 80 -26.42 -7.93 -1.65
C GLU A 80 -25.26 -6.97 -1.95
N ARG A 81 -25.55 -5.86 -2.64
CA ARG A 81 -24.56 -4.84 -2.94
C ARG A 81 -23.92 -4.29 -1.67
N LYS A 82 -24.74 -4.01 -0.64
CA LYS A 82 -24.24 -3.53 0.66
C LYS A 82 -23.37 -4.58 1.34
N VAL A 83 -23.84 -5.81 1.45
CA VAL A 83 -23.10 -6.90 2.11
C VAL A 83 -21.74 -7.14 1.42
N ILE A 84 -21.72 -7.22 0.10
CA ILE A 84 -20.48 -7.43 -0.66
C ILE A 84 -19.53 -6.24 -0.48
N THR A 85 -20.05 -5.01 -0.51
CA THR A 85 -19.25 -3.79 -0.30
C THR A 85 -18.61 -3.80 1.10
N ASP A 86 -19.37 -4.14 2.13
CA ASP A 86 -18.88 -4.19 3.51
C ASP A 86 -17.79 -5.25 3.69
N LEU A 87 -17.97 -6.43 3.09
CA LEU A 87 -16.98 -7.51 3.11
C LEU A 87 -15.68 -7.12 2.38
N LEU A 88 -15.79 -6.55 1.18
CA LEU A 88 -14.63 -6.07 0.42
C LEU A 88 -13.89 -4.97 1.17
N TRP A 89 -14.62 -4.00 1.73
CA TRP A 89 -14.01 -2.93 2.51
C TRP A 89 -13.28 -3.45 3.74
N LYS A 90 -13.87 -4.42 4.44
CA LYS A 90 -13.21 -5.07 5.57
C LYS A 90 -11.91 -5.74 5.13
N GLU A 91 -11.96 -6.60 4.12
CA GLU A 91 -10.79 -7.33 3.61
C GLU A 91 -9.67 -6.38 3.15
N MET A 92 -10.03 -5.34 2.38
CA MET A 92 -9.08 -4.32 1.91
C MET A 92 -8.37 -3.61 3.07
N ARG A 93 -9.12 -3.28 4.14
CA ARG A 93 -8.55 -2.65 5.33
C ARG A 93 -7.70 -3.63 6.13
N GLU A 94 -8.11 -4.88 6.27
CA GLU A 94 -7.33 -5.91 6.96
C GLU A 94 -5.98 -6.13 6.28
N ILE A 95 -5.95 -6.19 4.94
CA ILE A 95 -4.71 -6.22 4.15
C ILE A 95 -3.88 -4.95 4.36
N TYR A 96 -4.50 -3.77 4.28
CA TYR A 96 -3.80 -2.49 4.43
C TYR A 96 -3.17 -2.33 5.82
N TYR A 97 -3.90 -2.66 6.89
CA TYR A 97 -3.37 -2.56 8.25
C TYR A 97 -2.56 -3.79 8.68
N GLY A 98 -2.63 -4.91 7.95
CA GLY A 98 -1.94 -6.15 8.28
C GLY A 98 -2.46 -6.81 9.55
N ARG A 99 -3.75 -6.65 9.87
CA ARG A 99 -4.38 -7.22 11.06
C ARG A 99 -5.88 -7.41 10.84
N ASN A 100 -6.45 -8.37 11.56
CA ASN A 100 -7.90 -8.53 11.61
C ASN A 100 -8.55 -7.32 12.29
N ILE A 101 -9.64 -6.84 11.71
CA ILE A 101 -10.43 -5.72 12.26
C ILE A 101 -11.71 -6.34 12.84
N PRO A 102 -11.94 -6.21 14.16
CA PRO A 102 -13.16 -6.70 14.78
C PRO A 102 -14.40 -6.07 14.11
N ALA A 103 -15.44 -6.87 13.89
CA ALA A 103 -16.74 -6.32 13.54
C ALA A 103 -17.24 -5.50 14.75
N VAL A 104 -17.61 -4.25 14.50
CA VAL A 104 -18.27 -3.38 15.50
C VAL A 104 -19.77 -3.61 15.41
#